data_AF-C6T978-F1
#
_entry.id   AF-C6T978-F1
#
_cell.length_a   1.000
_cell.length_b   1.000
_cell.length_c   1.000
_cell.angle_alpha   90.00
_cell.angle_beta   90.00
_cell.angle_gamma   90.00
#
_symmetry.space_group_name_H-M   'P 1'
#
loop_
_entity.id
_entity.type
_entity.pdbx_description
1 polymer ?
#
loop_
_entity_poly.entity_id
_entity_poly.type
_entity_poly.pdbx_seq_one_letter_code
_entity_poly.pdbx_strand_id
1 'polypeptide(L)'
;MMVHWVRKFPFFCSDREYIIGRRIWDAGRIYYCVTKGVPCPSMPRHNKPKRVDLFYSSWCIRAVKSRKDDQLTSCEVLLFHHEDMGIPWEIAKLGVRQGMWGAVKKFDPGLRTYEKQRVSGTPLSPCARAAKINTKVTMDYVRSLENTTSDLLETENQDSSDKPGGRNIPKLLIVGGAIALACTLDQGLLTKAVIFGVARKFAKMGGRRL
;
A
#
# COMPACT_ATOMS: atom_id res chain seq x y z
N MET A 1 14.51 -16.13 -1.31
CA MET A 1 14.54 -15.75 -2.74
C MET A 1 14.85 -14.26 -2.84
N MET A 2 15.66 -13.83 -3.82
CA MET A 2 15.75 -12.42 -4.21
C MET A 2 14.87 -12.15 -5.43
N VAL A 3 14.23 -10.97 -5.46
CA VAL A 3 13.39 -10.53 -6.58
C VAL A 3 13.80 -9.11 -6.95
N HIS A 4 14.12 -8.90 -8.22
CA HIS A 4 14.22 -7.57 -8.81
C HIS A 4 12.85 -7.21 -9.40
N TRP A 5 12.29 -6.09 -8.96
CA TRP A 5 10.97 -5.63 -9.41
C TRP A 5 11.02 -4.15 -9.78
N VAL A 6 10.50 -3.81 -10.97
CA VAL A 6 10.30 -2.43 -11.40
C VAL A 6 8.80 -2.12 -11.43
N ARG A 7 8.36 -1.20 -10.57
CA ARG A 7 6.99 -0.71 -10.53
C ARG A 7 6.85 0.52 -11.41
N LYS A 8 5.90 0.46 -12.35
CA LYS A 8 5.57 1.58 -13.24
C LYS A 8 4.83 2.67 -12.50
N PHE A 9 5.25 3.91 -12.74
CA PHE A 9 4.65 5.10 -12.18
C PHE A 9 4.05 5.99 -13.28
N PRO A 10 3.11 6.90 -12.96
CA PRO A 10 2.65 7.89 -13.92
C PRO A 10 3.82 8.64 -14.56
N PHE A 11 3.68 9.05 -15.82
CA PHE A 11 4.77 9.60 -16.63
C PHE A 11 5.51 10.82 -16.03
N PHE A 12 4.85 11.56 -15.14
CA PHE A 12 5.42 12.72 -14.44
C PHE A 12 6.35 12.36 -13.26
N CYS A 13 6.51 11.07 -12.95
CA CYS A 13 7.42 10.58 -11.94
C CYS A 13 8.22 9.38 -12.46
N SER A 14 9.45 9.22 -11.97
CA SER A 14 10.27 8.08 -12.37
C SER A 14 9.65 6.76 -11.88
N ASP A 15 9.91 5.66 -12.57
CA ASP A 15 9.59 4.32 -12.07
C ASP A 15 10.33 4.03 -10.75
N ARG A 16 9.88 3.00 -10.03
CA ARG A 16 10.53 2.53 -8.81
C ARG A 16 11.14 1.16 -9.00
N GLU A 17 12.39 1.02 -8.62
CA GLU A 17 13.11 -0.25 -8.62
C GLU A 17 13.25 -0.76 -7.20
N TYR A 18 12.97 -2.05 -7.03
CA TYR A 18 13.04 -2.75 -5.76
C TYR A 18 13.94 -3.96 -5.93
N ILE A 19 14.82 -4.17 -4.97
CA ILE A 19 15.52 -5.44 -4.79
C ILE A 19 15.05 -5.99 -3.45
N ILE A 20 14.24 -7.03 -3.49
CA ILE A 20 13.60 -7.56 -2.29
C ILE A 20 14.03 -9.00 -2.03
N GLY A 21 14.37 -9.26 -0.77
CA GLY A 21 14.43 -10.61 -0.23
C GLY A 21 13.02 -11.04 0.15
N ARG A 22 12.65 -12.26 -0.22
CA ARG A 22 11.39 -12.91 0.15
C ARG A 22 11.64 -14.24 0.85
N ARG A 23 10.89 -14.47 1.93
CA ARG A 23 10.77 -15.78 2.59
C ARG A 23 9.29 -16.09 2.86
N ILE A 24 8.92 -17.35 2.64
CA ILE A 24 7.56 -17.87 2.83
C ILE A 24 7.65 -19.04 3.81
N TRP A 25 6.77 -19.05 4.80
CA TRP A 25 6.57 -20.14 5.73
C TRP A 25 5.18 -20.72 5.54
N ASP A 26 5.10 -22.05 5.56
CA ASP A 26 3.87 -22.82 5.47
C ASP A 26 3.65 -23.53 6.80
N ALA A 27 2.62 -23.10 7.52
CA ALA A 27 2.15 -23.66 8.78
C ALA A 27 0.86 -24.48 8.56
N GLY A 28 0.79 -25.21 7.45
CA GLY A 28 -0.34 -26.07 7.07
C GLY A 28 -1.48 -25.29 6.43
N ARG A 29 -2.29 -24.61 7.25
CA ARG A 29 -3.46 -23.83 6.81
C ARG A 29 -3.23 -22.32 6.84
N ILE A 30 -2.03 -21.90 7.26
CA ILE A 30 -1.62 -20.52 7.37
C ILE A 30 -0.28 -20.35 6.66
N TYR A 31 -0.19 -19.33 5.82
CA TYR A 31 1.03 -18.94 5.13
C TYR A 31 1.47 -17.58 5.63
N TYR A 32 2.74 -17.49 6.00
CA TYR A 32 3.39 -16.23 6.33
C TYR A 32 4.37 -15.88 5.20
N CYS A 33 4.32 -14.67 4.69
CA CYS A 33 5.28 -14.18 3.70
C CYS A 33 5.88 -12.87 4.17
N VAL A 34 7.20 -12.83 4.33
CA VAL A 34 7.93 -11.61 4.65
C VAL A 34 8.79 -11.22 3.46
N THR A 35 8.69 -9.96 3.09
CA THR A 35 9.53 -9.33 2.08
C THR A 35 10.16 -8.07 2.62
N LYS A 36 11.44 -7.88 2.30
CA LYS A 36 12.23 -6.74 2.75
C LYS A 36 13.16 -6.27 1.63
N GLY A 37 13.40 -4.97 1.53
CA GLY A 37 14.50 -4.44 0.72
C GLY A 37 15.85 -5.03 1.15
N VAL A 38 16.63 -5.52 0.20
CA VAL A 38 17.95 -6.11 0.46
C VAL A 38 19.02 -5.46 -0.41
N PRO A 39 20.24 -5.27 0.12
CA PRO A 39 21.36 -4.84 -0.69
C PRO A 39 21.72 -5.92 -1.71
N CYS A 40 22.16 -5.51 -2.90
CA CYS A 40 22.63 -6.41 -3.94
C CYS A 40 23.77 -5.73 -4.72
N PRO A 41 25.04 -6.08 -4.41
CA PRO A 41 26.20 -5.44 -5.03
C PRO A 41 26.26 -5.58 -6.56
N SER A 42 25.72 -6.67 -7.11
CA SER A 42 25.66 -6.91 -8.56
C SER A 42 24.62 -6.03 -9.29
N MET A 43 23.84 -5.23 -8.57
CA MET A 43 22.77 -4.39 -9.09
C MET A 43 22.97 -2.94 -8.60
N PRO A 44 23.89 -2.18 -9.24
CA PRO A 44 24.21 -0.82 -8.83
C PRO A 44 23.00 0.10 -8.97
N ARG A 45 23.04 1.23 -8.27
CA ARG A 45 21.97 2.22 -8.30
C ARG A 45 22.03 3.03 -9.59
N HIS A 46 20.87 3.23 -10.19
CA HIS A 46 20.68 4.17 -11.30
C HIS A 46 19.81 5.35 -10.86
N ASN A 47 19.89 6.47 -11.59
CA ASN A 47 19.03 7.63 -11.34
C ASN A 47 17.56 7.37 -11.72
N LYS A 48 17.35 6.54 -12.75
CA LYS A 48 16.05 6.09 -13.23
C LYS A 48 16.17 4.61 -13.65
N PRO A 49 15.28 3.71 -13.19
CA PRO A 49 14.27 3.89 -12.13
C PRO A 49 14.89 4.29 -10.77
N LYS A 50 14.10 4.98 -9.91
CA LYS A 50 14.55 5.35 -8.56
C LYS A 50 14.49 4.12 -7.65
N ARG A 51 15.62 3.73 -7.06
CA ARG A 51 15.70 2.63 -6.09
C ARG A 51 14.91 2.96 -4.81
N VAL A 52 14.15 1.98 -4.33
CA VAL A 52 13.47 1.98 -3.02
C VAL A 52 14.18 1.00 -2.11
N ASP A 53 14.93 1.51 -1.12
CA ASP A 53 15.64 0.65 -0.16
C ASP A 53 14.78 0.32 1.06
N LEU A 54 14.00 1.30 1.53
CA LEU A 54 13.09 1.12 2.66
C LEU A 54 11.82 0.45 2.14
N PHE A 55 11.79 -0.87 2.23
CA PHE A 55 10.66 -1.69 1.84
C PHE A 55 10.50 -2.83 2.84
N TYR A 56 9.30 -2.95 3.42
CA TYR A 56 8.91 -4.01 4.34
C TYR A 56 7.47 -4.38 4.05
N SER A 57 7.22 -5.66 3.83
CA SER A 57 5.86 -6.16 3.66
C SER A 57 5.74 -7.55 4.22
N SER A 58 4.80 -7.73 5.14
CA SER A 58 4.44 -9.01 5.72
C SER A 58 2.98 -9.35 5.40
N TRP A 59 2.76 -10.60 5.05
CA TRP A 59 1.46 -11.16 4.71
C TRP A 59 1.19 -12.35 5.61
N CYS A 60 -0.03 -12.44 6.13
CA CYS A 60 -0.58 -13.64 6.74
C CYS A 60 -1.81 -14.04 5.92
N ILE A 61 -1.82 -15.26 5.41
CA ILE A 61 -2.91 -15.81 4.60
C ILE A 61 -3.40 -17.08 5.28
N ARG A 62 -4.62 -17.09 5.79
CA ARG A 62 -5.20 -18.25 6.49
C ARG A 62 -6.45 -18.77 5.80
N ALA A 63 -6.59 -20.09 5.74
CA ALA A 63 -7.84 -20.72 5.32
C ALA A 63 -8.93 -20.46 6.36
N VAL A 64 -10.11 -20.03 5.91
CA VAL A 64 -11.27 -19.73 6.75
C VAL A 64 -12.53 -20.35 6.16
N LYS A 65 -13.54 -20.52 7.01
CA LYS A 65 -14.83 -21.07 6.61
C LYS A 65 -15.52 -20.16 5.60
N SER A 66 -16.00 -20.75 4.52
CA SER A 66 -16.83 -20.08 3.54
C SER A 66 -18.25 -19.93 4.07
N ARG A 67 -18.88 -18.78 3.79
CA ARG A 67 -20.27 -18.51 4.17
C ARG A 67 -21.28 -19.41 3.45
N LYS A 68 -20.88 -20.08 2.37
CA LYS A 68 -21.79 -20.88 1.53
C LYS A 68 -21.96 -22.31 2.04
N ASP A 69 -20.90 -22.91 2.56
CA ASP A 69 -20.81 -24.36 2.75
C ASP A 69 -20.06 -24.77 4.04
N ASP A 70 -19.67 -23.82 4.90
CA ASP A 70 -18.86 -24.02 6.12
C ASP A 70 -17.51 -24.72 5.89
N GLN A 71 -17.15 -24.97 4.63
CA GLN A 71 -15.89 -25.55 4.22
C GLN A 71 -14.77 -24.51 4.25
N LEU A 72 -13.52 -24.95 4.38
CA LEU A 72 -12.35 -24.07 4.36
C LEU A 72 -11.93 -23.69 2.94
N THR A 73 -12.89 -23.21 2.16
CA THR A 73 -12.75 -22.80 0.75
C THR A 73 -12.56 -21.30 0.58
N SER A 74 -12.55 -20.54 1.68
CA SER A 74 -12.24 -19.10 1.72
C SER A 74 -10.88 -18.84 2.37
N CYS A 75 -10.35 -17.64 2.18
CA CYS A 75 -9.16 -17.20 2.92
C CYS A 75 -9.34 -15.79 3.49
N GLU A 76 -8.70 -15.55 4.63
CA GLU A 76 -8.46 -14.21 5.14
C GLU A 76 -7.01 -13.83 4.87
N VAL A 77 -6.80 -12.58 4.45
CA VAL A 77 -5.48 -12.04 4.13
C VAL A 77 -5.25 -10.79 4.97
N LEU A 78 -4.20 -10.82 5.79
CA LEU A 78 -3.69 -9.67 6.52
C LEU A 78 -2.38 -9.20 5.88
N LEU A 79 -2.26 -7.89 5.68
CA LEU A 79 -1.09 -7.25 5.07
C LEU A 79 -0.61 -6.10 5.96
N PHE A 80 0.65 -6.16 6.40
CA PHE A 80 1.36 -4.99 6.90
C PHE A 80 2.40 -4.57 5.86
N HIS A 81 2.42 -3.28 5.56
CA HIS A 81 3.24 -2.76 4.47
C HIS A 81 3.79 -1.39 4.81
N HIS A 82 5.07 -1.22 4.58
CA HIS A 82 5.78 0.04 4.73
C HIS A 82 6.81 0.17 3.61
N GLU A 83 6.71 1.26 2.86
CA GLU A 83 7.68 1.58 1.81
C GLU A 83 7.94 3.10 1.76
N ASP A 84 9.21 3.48 1.55
CA ASP A 84 9.55 4.86 1.18
C ASP A 84 9.79 4.96 -0.33
N MET A 85 8.71 5.25 -1.05
CA MET A 85 8.78 5.52 -2.49
C MET A 85 9.37 6.91 -2.80
N GLY A 86 9.69 7.74 -1.81
CA GLY A 86 10.09 9.13 -2.00
C GLY A 86 9.05 9.94 -2.78
N ILE A 87 7.76 9.69 -2.50
CA ILE A 87 6.62 10.46 -3.00
C ILE A 87 6.14 11.34 -1.84
N PRO A 88 5.74 12.60 -2.09
CA PRO A 88 5.08 13.41 -1.08
C PRO A 88 3.88 12.70 -0.46
N TRP A 89 3.81 12.71 0.87
CA TRP A 89 2.80 12.00 1.67
C TRP A 89 1.36 12.23 1.21
N GLU A 90 0.98 13.47 0.88
CA GLU A 90 -0.39 13.78 0.43
C GLU A 90 -0.74 13.15 -0.92
N ILE A 91 0.24 13.02 -1.82
CA ILE A 91 0.08 12.31 -3.10
C ILE A 91 -0.03 10.81 -2.85
N ALA A 92 0.80 10.26 -1.96
CA ALA A 92 0.73 8.85 -1.58
C ALA A 92 -0.63 8.49 -0.98
N LYS A 93 -1.15 9.31 -0.05
CA LYS A 93 -2.51 9.17 0.51
C LYS A 93 -3.59 9.15 -0.57
N LEU A 94 -3.55 10.10 -1.51
CA LEU A 94 -4.52 10.15 -2.61
C LEU A 94 -4.44 8.88 -3.46
N GLY A 95 -3.23 8.44 -3.80
CA GLY A 95 -2.98 7.22 -4.55
C GLY A 95 -3.52 5.97 -3.83
N VAL A 96 -3.33 5.86 -2.52
CA VAL A 96 -3.88 4.76 -1.71
C VAL A 96 -5.41 4.82 -1.69
N ARG A 97 -5.99 5.99 -1.40
CA ARG A 97 -7.45 6.17 -1.30
C ARG A 97 -8.17 5.79 -2.59
N GLN A 98 -7.60 6.16 -3.75
CA GLN A 98 -8.22 5.90 -5.05
C GLN A 98 -7.82 4.54 -5.65
N GLY A 99 -6.58 4.10 -5.43
CA GLY A 99 -6.00 2.96 -6.13
C GLY A 99 -6.09 1.63 -5.38
N MET A 100 -6.04 1.64 -4.04
CA MET A 100 -5.88 0.40 -3.26
C MET A 100 -7.07 -0.55 -3.45
N TRP A 101 -8.29 -0.03 -3.42
CA TRP A 101 -9.48 -0.87 -3.66
C TRP A 101 -9.50 -1.45 -5.08
N GLY A 102 -9.03 -0.70 -6.07
CA GLY A 102 -8.84 -1.20 -7.43
C GLY A 102 -7.82 -2.34 -7.50
N ALA A 103 -6.76 -2.31 -6.70
CA ALA A 103 -5.79 -3.39 -6.61
C ALA A 103 -6.38 -4.63 -5.91
N VAL A 104 -7.08 -4.46 -4.79
CA VAL A 104 -7.74 -5.56 -4.06
C VAL A 104 -8.75 -6.30 -4.95
N LYS A 105 -9.55 -5.56 -5.74
CA LYS A 105 -10.51 -6.15 -6.68
C LYS A 105 -9.87 -7.02 -7.77
N LYS A 106 -8.57 -6.91 -8.03
CA LYS A 106 -7.86 -7.76 -9.01
C LYS A 106 -7.48 -9.14 -8.45
N PHE A 107 -7.56 -9.35 -7.14
CA PHE A 107 -7.15 -10.61 -6.52
C PHE A 107 -8.05 -11.79 -6.93
N ASP A 108 -9.37 -11.64 -6.88
CA ASP A 108 -10.27 -12.74 -7.27
C ASP A 108 -10.13 -13.10 -8.76
N PRO A 109 -10.19 -12.16 -9.73
CA PRO A 109 -9.94 -12.50 -11.13
C PRO A 109 -8.57 -13.14 -11.36
N GLY A 110 -7.53 -12.66 -10.68
CA GLY A 110 -6.19 -13.23 -10.75
C GLY A 110 -6.14 -14.67 -10.22
N LEU A 111 -6.83 -14.95 -9.10
CA LEU A 111 -6.97 -16.30 -8.56
C LEU A 111 -7.72 -17.21 -9.53
N ARG A 112 -8.84 -16.77 -10.12
CA ARG A 112 -9.60 -17.57 -11.09
C ARG A 112 -8.77 -17.89 -12.33
N THR A 113 -7.99 -16.94 -12.83
CA THR A 113 -7.05 -17.19 -13.93
C THR A 113 -5.99 -18.21 -13.52
N TYR A 114 -5.44 -18.07 -12.32
CA TYR A 114 -4.45 -19.02 -11.80
C TYR A 114 -5.04 -20.44 -11.66
N GLU A 115 -6.24 -20.59 -11.11
CA GLU A 115 -6.95 -21.87 -10.99
C GLU A 115 -7.14 -22.54 -12.35
N LYS A 116 -7.65 -21.81 -13.35
CA LYS A 116 -7.80 -22.32 -14.73
C LYS A 116 -6.48 -22.82 -15.31
N GLN A 117 -5.40 -22.07 -15.11
CA GLN A 117 -4.05 -22.47 -15.56
C GLN A 117 -3.50 -23.71 -14.83
N ARG A 118 -3.96 -23.98 -13.60
CA ARG A 118 -3.59 -25.20 -12.88
C ARG A 118 -4.35 -26.41 -13.39
N VAL A 119 -5.63 -26.24 -13.71
CA VAL A 119 -6.44 -27.30 -14.32
C VAL A 119 -5.96 -27.65 -15.74
N SER A 120 -5.56 -26.65 -16.53
CA SER A 120 -5.07 -26.87 -17.91
C SER A 120 -3.67 -27.50 -18.00
N GLY A 121 -3.00 -27.79 -16.87
CA GLY A 121 -1.65 -28.34 -16.85
C GLY A 121 -0.56 -27.37 -17.33
N THR A 122 -0.88 -26.08 -17.51
CA THR A 122 0.09 -25.09 -17.99
C THR A 122 1.24 -24.94 -16.99
N PRO A 123 2.51 -24.96 -17.43
CA PRO A 123 3.65 -24.80 -16.55
C PRO A 123 3.57 -23.55 -15.66
N LEU A 124 4.12 -23.66 -14.45
CA LEU A 124 4.18 -22.52 -13.53
C LEU A 124 5.06 -21.41 -14.12
N SER A 125 4.56 -20.17 -14.04
CA SER A 125 5.40 -18.99 -14.22
C SER A 125 6.58 -19.00 -13.23
N PRO A 126 7.69 -18.33 -13.53
CA PRO A 126 8.83 -18.24 -12.61
C PRO A 126 8.42 -17.78 -11.21
N CYS A 127 7.56 -16.76 -11.11
CA CYS A 127 7.03 -16.27 -9.84
C CYS A 127 6.22 -17.33 -9.07
N ALA A 128 5.35 -18.07 -9.76
CA ALA A 128 4.55 -19.13 -9.14
C ALA A 128 5.42 -20.33 -8.70
N ARG A 129 6.45 -20.68 -9.47
CA ARG A 129 7.42 -21.71 -9.09
C ARG A 129 8.21 -21.30 -7.86
N ALA A 130 8.66 -20.05 -7.82
CA ALA A 130 9.42 -19.57 -6.69
C ALA A 130 8.56 -19.39 -5.43
N ALA A 131 7.26 -19.11 -5.57
CA ALA A 131 6.31 -19.11 -4.45
C ALA A 131 6.12 -20.50 -3.80
N LYS A 132 6.40 -21.60 -4.53
CA LYS A 132 6.41 -22.96 -3.95
C LYS A 132 7.62 -23.22 -3.05
N ILE A 133 8.66 -22.40 -3.13
CA ILE A 133 9.84 -22.53 -2.26
C ILE A 133 9.47 -21.91 -0.90
N ASN A 134 8.92 -22.74 -0.02
CA ASN A 134 8.52 -22.37 1.34
C ASN A 134 9.21 -23.23 2.40
N THR A 135 9.34 -22.67 3.59
CA THR A 135 9.82 -23.37 4.79
C THR A 135 8.61 -23.93 5.54
N LYS A 136 8.56 -25.25 5.75
CA LYS A 136 7.51 -25.85 6.59
C LYS A 136 7.79 -25.55 8.06
N VAL A 137 6.77 -25.13 8.79
CA VAL A 137 6.83 -24.91 10.24
C VAL A 137 5.61 -25.53 10.91
N THR A 138 5.75 -25.95 12.16
CA THR A 138 4.62 -26.49 12.93
C THR A 138 3.82 -25.33 13.54
N MET A 139 2.51 -25.53 13.70
CA MET A 139 1.66 -24.53 14.36
C MET A 139 2.03 -24.35 15.83
N ASP A 140 2.50 -25.40 16.50
CA ASP A 140 2.97 -25.32 17.89
C ASP A 140 4.19 -24.41 18.02
N TYR A 141 5.12 -24.50 17.06
CA TYR A 141 6.27 -23.59 17.00
C TYR A 141 5.83 -22.14 16.80
N VAL A 142 4.91 -21.89 15.87
CA VAL A 142 4.38 -20.53 15.63
C VAL A 142 3.71 -19.97 16.89
N ARG A 143 2.86 -20.77 17.56
CA ARG A 143 2.18 -20.36 18.79
C ARG A 143 3.17 -20.07 19.93
N SER A 144 4.22 -20.88 20.06
CA SER A 144 5.24 -20.66 21.09
C SER A 144 5.96 -19.31 20.90
N LEU A 145 6.19 -18.92 19.65
CA LEU A 145 6.80 -17.63 19.31
C LEU A 145 5.84 -16.45 19.56
N GLU A 146 4.56 -16.60 19.22
CA GLU A 146 3.53 -15.60 19.50
C GLU A 146 3.42 -15.31 21.00
N ASN A 147 3.37 -16.36 21.83
CA ASN A 147 3.32 -16.22 23.29
C ASN A 147 4.56 -15.50 23.83
N THR A 148 5.76 -15.95 23.44
CA THR A 148 7.03 -15.31 23.84
C THR A 148 7.08 -13.84 23.43
N THR A 149 6.57 -13.51 22.24
CA THR A 149 6.54 -12.12 21.77
C THR A 149 5.53 -11.28 22.54
N SER A 150 4.37 -11.83 22.90
CA SER A 150 3.38 -11.15 23.75
C SER A 150 4.00 -10.80 25.11
N ASP A 151 4.69 -11.74 25.73
CA ASP A 151 5.36 -11.54 27.02
C ASP A 151 6.42 -10.42 26.95
N LEU A 152 7.18 -10.35 25.84
CA LEU A 152 8.18 -9.29 25.61
C LEU A 152 7.53 -7.92 25.35
N LEU A 153 6.45 -7.86 24.57
CA LEU A 153 5.75 -6.60 24.27
C LEU A 153 4.98 -6.07 25.49
N GLU A 154 4.46 -6.94 26.36
CA GLU A 154 3.89 -6.54 27.65
C GLU A 154 4.95 -5.92 28.58
N THR A 155 6.21 -6.35 28.44
CA THR A 155 7.35 -5.78 29.17
C THR A 155 7.79 -4.42 28.58
N GLU A 156 7.79 -4.24 27.26
CA GLU A 156 8.20 -2.98 26.61
C GLU A 156 7.14 -1.87 26.66
N ASN A 157 5.84 -2.20 26.70
CA ASN A 157 4.77 -1.20 26.71
C ASN A 157 4.66 -0.40 28.02
N GLN A 158 5.47 -0.69 29.04
CA GLN A 158 5.57 0.14 30.24
C GLN A 158 6.43 1.41 30.05
N ASP A 159 7.24 1.51 28.98
CA ASP A 159 8.31 2.52 28.91
C ASP A 159 8.29 3.47 27.69
N SER A 160 7.23 3.53 26.88
CA SER A 160 7.21 4.50 25.77
C SER A 160 5.84 5.12 25.49
N SER A 161 5.58 6.28 26.12
CA SER A 161 4.59 7.24 25.65
C SER A 161 5.31 8.40 24.98
N ASP A 162 5.46 8.36 23.65
CA ASP A 162 5.70 9.57 22.86
C ASP A 162 5.04 9.48 21.48
N LYS A 163 3.99 10.29 21.29
CA LYS A 163 3.35 10.55 19.99
C LYS A 163 3.96 11.80 19.37
N PRO A 164 4.40 11.80 18.10
CA PRO A 164 4.69 13.06 17.42
C PRO A 164 3.39 13.72 16.92
N GLY A 165 3.23 14.99 17.33
CA GLY A 165 2.05 15.83 17.13
C GLY A 165 1.65 16.11 15.68
N GLY A 166 0.34 16.37 15.52
CA GLY A 166 -0.30 16.70 14.26
C GLY A 166 0.21 18.01 13.65
N ARG A 167 0.53 17.98 12.35
CA ARG A 167 0.92 19.18 11.59
C ARG A 167 -0.33 19.87 11.04
N ASN A 168 -0.50 21.14 11.42
CA ASN A 168 -1.52 22.06 10.90
C ASN A 168 -1.30 22.33 9.41
N ILE A 169 -2.33 22.08 8.59
CA ILE A 169 -2.34 22.43 7.16
C ILE A 169 -2.76 23.91 7.02
N PRO A 170 -1.95 24.78 6.40
CA PRO A 170 -2.30 26.19 6.24
C PRO A 170 -3.50 26.37 5.30
N LYS A 171 -4.47 27.20 5.71
CA LYS A 171 -5.76 27.47 5.04
C LYS A 171 -5.66 27.89 3.56
N LEU A 172 -4.48 28.32 3.10
CA LEU A 172 -4.22 28.73 1.72
C LEU A 172 -4.26 27.56 0.72
N LEU A 173 -3.86 26.35 1.13
CA LEU A 173 -3.91 25.14 0.28
C LEU A 173 -5.35 24.69 0.00
N ILE A 174 -6.27 24.95 0.94
CA ILE A 174 -7.69 24.63 0.80
C ILE A 174 -8.34 25.53 -0.26
N VAL A 175 -7.94 26.81 -0.30
CA VAL A 175 -8.45 27.79 -1.28
C VAL A 175 -7.91 27.50 -2.69
N GLY A 176 -6.64 27.13 -2.83
CA GLY A 176 -6.05 26.76 -4.11
C GLY A 176 -6.65 25.47 -4.71
N GLY A 177 -6.94 24.47 -3.87
CA GLY A 177 -7.57 23.22 -4.31
C GLY A 177 -9.01 23.37 -4.79
N ALA A 178 -9.78 24.30 -4.21
CA ALA A 178 -11.15 24.59 -4.63
C ALA A 178 -11.21 25.30 -6.00
N ILE A 179 -10.24 26.18 -6.29
CA ILE A 179 -10.15 26.89 -7.57
C ILE A 179 -9.77 25.92 -8.70
N ALA A 180 -8.82 25.02 -8.47
CA ALA A 180 -8.42 24.02 -9.47
C ALA A 180 -9.55 23.03 -9.80
N LEU A 181 -10.33 22.58 -8.79
CA LEU A 181 -11.49 21.69 -9.00
C LEU A 181 -12.61 22.37 -9.81
N ALA A 182 -12.85 23.67 -9.57
CA ALA A 182 -13.82 24.45 -10.34
C ALA A 182 -13.42 24.60 -11.82
N CYS A 183 -12.11 24.67 -12.13
CA CYS A 183 -11.62 24.76 -13.51
C CYS A 183 -11.65 23.42 -14.27
N THR A 184 -11.72 22.28 -13.58
CA THR A 184 -11.73 20.94 -14.22
C THR A 184 -13.13 20.35 -14.42
N LEU A 185 -14.18 20.94 -13.83
CA LEU A 185 -15.55 20.40 -13.84
C LEU A 185 -16.58 21.30 -14.54
N ASP A 186 -16.19 22.41 -15.15
CA ASP A 186 -17.15 23.34 -15.75
C ASP A 186 -17.47 22.98 -17.21
N GLN A 187 -18.60 22.31 -17.42
CA GLN A 187 -19.43 22.49 -18.62
C GLN A 187 -20.29 23.78 -18.47
N GLY A 188 -19.63 24.91 -18.26
CA GLY A 188 -20.12 26.22 -18.70
C GLY A 188 -21.23 26.94 -17.92
N LEU A 189 -21.52 26.61 -16.66
CA LEU A 189 -22.57 27.33 -15.92
C LEU A 189 -22.23 27.76 -14.48
N LEU A 190 -21.24 27.16 -13.82
CA LEU A 190 -20.96 27.45 -12.40
C LEU A 190 -19.92 28.54 -12.16
N THR A 191 -19.23 29.01 -13.20
CA THR A 191 -18.19 30.03 -13.11
C THR A 191 -18.73 31.42 -12.71
N LYS A 192 -19.97 31.76 -13.08
CA LYS A 192 -20.48 33.13 -12.87
C LYS A 192 -20.92 33.42 -11.44
N ALA A 193 -21.44 32.42 -10.71
CA ALA A 193 -21.93 32.63 -9.35
C ALA A 193 -20.80 32.77 -8.32
N VAL A 194 -19.71 32.01 -8.48
CA VAL A 194 -18.58 32.02 -7.53
C VAL A 194 -17.71 33.26 -7.69
N ILE A 195 -17.46 33.70 -8.92
CA ILE A 195 -16.68 34.93 -9.20
C ILE A 195 -17.41 36.17 -8.66
N PHE A 196 -18.73 36.26 -8.82
CA PHE A 196 -19.51 37.39 -8.28
C PHE A 196 -19.59 37.40 -6.75
N GLY A 197 -19.65 36.23 -6.10
CA GLY A 197 -19.68 36.12 -4.64
C GLY A 197 -18.39 36.57 -3.95
N VAL A 198 -17.23 36.30 -4.57
CA VAL A 198 -15.92 36.69 -4.03
C VAL A 198 -15.62 38.16 -4.30
N ALA A 199 -15.95 38.70 -5.49
CA ALA A 199 -15.75 40.12 -5.81
C ALA A 199 -16.56 41.05 -4.88
N ARG A 200 -17.79 40.66 -4.52
CA ARG A 200 -18.65 41.45 -3.62
C ARG A 200 -18.16 41.46 -2.16
N LYS A 201 -17.35 40.47 -1.75
CA LYS A 201 -16.75 40.41 -0.40
C LYS A 201 -15.47 41.24 -0.28
N PHE A 202 -14.71 41.40 -1.37
CA PHE A 202 -13.52 42.27 -1.40
C PHE A 202 -13.86 43.76 -1.59
N ALA A 203 -14.92 44.10 -2.32
CA ALA A 203 -15.35 45.51 -2.47
C ALA A 203 -15.84 46.14 -1.14
N LYS A 204 -16.28 45.33 -0.16
CA LYS A 204 -16.75 45.81 1.15
C LYS A 204 -15.65 46.01 2.20
N MET A 205 -14.40 45.67 1.88
CA MET A 205 -13.25 45.83 2.78
C MET A 205 -12.40 47.08 2.52
N GLY A 206 -12.74 47.89 1.49
CA GLY A 206 -11.93 49.03 1.03
C GLY A 206 -12.44 50.43 1.37
N GLY A 207 -13.37 50.61 2.31
CA GLY A 207 -13.96 51.94 2.60
C GLY A 207 -14.07 52.27 4.09
N ARG A 208 -12.98 52.79 4.68
CA ARG A 208 -12.97 53.77 5.80
C ARG A 208 -11.52 54.13 6.22
N ARG A 209 -11.29 55.43 6.41
CA ARG A 209 -10.03 56.21 6.62
C ARG A 209 -9.49 56.75 5.28
N LEU A 210 -9.49 58.05 4.99
CA LEU A 210 -9.76 59.29 5.73
C LEU A 210 -10.96 60.04 5.15
#